data_AF-A0A6A1QCZ7-F1
#
_entry.id   AF-A0A6A1QCZ7-F1
#
_cell.length_a   1.000
_cell.length_b   1.000
_cell.length_c   1.000
_cell.angle_alpha   90.00
_cell.angle_beta   90.00
_cell.angle_gamma   90.00
#
_symmetry.space_group_name_H-M   'P 1'
#
loop_
_entity.id
_entity.type
_entity.pdbx_description
1 polymer ?
#
loop_
_entity_poly.entity_id
_entity_poly.type
_entity_poly.pdbx_seq_one_letter_code
_entity_poly.pdbx_strand_id
1 'polypeptide(L)' 'TKLAKIRKPTLDKPSSETFVKSAIKTVGVQSRTNGYLIHSLMASVISSLPSWLYFKVTMNLGNSTRARYLKKIKKN' A
#
# COMPACT_ATOMS: atom_id res chain seq x y z
N THR A 1 -12.90 2.00 -12.79
CA THR A 1 -13.29 3.29 -12.18
C THR A 1 -12.04 4.13 -11.90
N LYS A 2 -12.02 5.42 -12.26
CA LYS A 2 -10.84 6.32 -12.14
C LYS A 2 -10.61 6.85 -10.70
N LEU A 3 -11.05 6.12 -9.68
CA LEU A 3 -11.14 6.61 -8.29
C LEU A 3 -9.77 6.83 -7.64
N ALA A 4 -8.80 5.95 -7.90
CA ALA A 4 -7.48 6.01 -7.28
C ALA A 4 -6.56 7.10 -7.87
N LYS A 5 -6.95 7.78 -8.96
CA LYS A 5 -6.12 8.72 -9.73
C LYS A 5 -4.75 8.19 -10.20
N ILE A 6 -4.50 6.88 -10.13
CA ILE A 6 -3.29 6.24 -10.66
C ILE A 6 -3.40 6.23 -12.19
N ARG A 7 -2.51 6.96 -12.87
CA ARG A 7 -2.50 7.06 -14.34
C ARG A 7 -1.56 6.07 -15.02
N LYS A 8 -0.47 5.70 -14.34
CA LYS A 8 0.54 4.75 -14.80
C LYS A 8 0.96 3.87 -13.62
N PRO A 9 1.28 2.59 -13.84
CA PRO A 9 1.89 1.75 -12.81
C PRO A 9 3.16 2.38 -12.26
N THR A 10 3.37 2.27 -10.95
CA THR A 10 4.60 2.68 -10.28
C THR A 10 5.20 1.48 -9.55
N LEU A 11 6.44 1.63 -9.07
CA LEU A 11 7.14 0.57 -8.36
C LEU A 11 6.33 0.02 -7.17
N ASP A 12 5.69 0.89 -6.39
CA ASP A 12 4.87 0.50 -5.24
C ASP A 12 3.40 0.18 -5.61
N LYS A 13 2.97 0.54 -6.82
CA LYS A 13 1.60 0.31 -7.34
C LYS A 13 1.72 -0.34 -8.72
N PRO A 14 2.16 -1.60 -8.79
CA PRO A 14 2.35 -2.31 -10.06
C PRO A 14 1.01 -2.48 -10.80
N SER A 15 1.08 -2.80 -12.10
CA SER A 15 -0.11 -3.27 -12.81
C SER A 15 -0.58 -4.60 -12.21
N SER A 16 -1.85 -4.94 -12.39
CA SER A 16 -2.41 -6.22 -11.96
C SER A 16 -1.63 -7.40 -12.55
N GLU A 17 -1.28 -7.33 -13.84
CA GLU A 17 -0.49 -8.35 -14.52
C GLU A 17 0.90 -8.52 -13.91
N THR A 18 1.63 -7.42 -13.66
CA THR A 18 2.95 -7.48 -13.03
C THR A 18 2.88 -8.04 -11.62
N PHE A 19 1.87 -7.64 -10.84
CA PHE A 19 1.66 -8.18 -9.50
C PHE A 19 1.39 -9.68 -9.53
N VAL A 20 0.46 -10.14 -10.37
CA VAL A 20 0.09 -11.56 -10.48
C VAL A 20 1.28 -12.42 -10.95
N LYS A 21 2.04 -11.96 -11.96
CA LYS A 21 3.26 -12.64 -12.42
C LYS A 21 4.29 -12.83 -11.32
N SER A 22 4.42 -11.87 -10.40
CA SER A 22 5.28 -11.99 -9.23
C SER A 22 4.67 -12.91 -8.16
N ALA A 23 3.38 -12.77 -7.89
CA ALA A 23 2.71 -13.48 -6.81
C ALA A 23 2.63 -14.99 -7.05
N ILE A 24 2.35 -15.42 -8.28
CA ILE A 24 2.28 -16.84 -8.65
C ILE A 24 3.61 -17.56 -8.38
N LYS A 25 4.76 -16.88 -8.54
CA LYS A 25 6.08 -17.47 -8.25
C LYS A 25 6.29 -17.81 -6.77
N THR A 26 5.42 -17.33 -5.88
CA THR A 26 5.51 -17.60 -4.44
C THR A 26 4.63 -18.77 -3.99
N VAL A 27 3.72 -19.24 -4.85
CA VAL A 27 2.85 -20.38 -4.57
C VAL A 27 3.69 -21.65 -4.44
N GLY A 28 3.50 -22.38 -3.35
CA GLY A 28 4.27 -23.58 -3.03
C GLY A 28 5.68 -23.33 -2.47
N VAL A 29 6.13 -22.06 -2.42
CA VAL A 29 7.44 -21.69 -1.85
C VAL A 29 7.30 -21.11 -0.44
N GLN A 30 6.28 -20.28 -0.21
CA GLN A 30 6.06 -19.61 1.07
C GLN A 30 4.64 -19.87 1.60
N SER A 31 4.51 -20.09 2.91
CA SER A 31 3.20 -20.24 3.56
C SER A 31 2.44 -18.90 3.69
N ARG A 32 3.17 -17.78 3.76
CA ARG A 32 2.64 -16.42 3.78
C ARG A 32 3.52 -15.53 2.92
N THR A 33 2.92 -14.67 2.10
CA THR A 33 3.60 -13.85 1.11
C THR A 33 2.82 -12.56 0.87
N ASN A 34 3.52 -11.48 0.49
CA ASN A 34 2.90 -10.24 0.01
C ASN A 34 2.81 -10.20 -1.53
N GLY A 35 3.20 -11.28 -2.22
CA GLY A 35 3.05 -11.47 -3.66
C GLY A 35 3.98 -10.63 -4.54
N TYR A 36 4.58 -9.56 -4.01
CA TYR A 36 5.44 -8.65 -4.76
C TYR A 36 6.61 -8.15 -3.91
N LEU A 37 7.82 -8.13 -4.47
CA LEU A 37 9.06 -7.86 -3.72
C LEU A 37 9.01 -6.55 -2.93
N ILE A 38 8.54 -5.47 -3.57
CA ILE A 38 8.46 -4.14 -2.95
C ILE A 38 7.45 -4.14 -1.81
N HIS A 39 6.34 -4.89 -1.94
CA HIS A 39 5.35 -5.03 -0.87
C HIS A 39 5.86 -5.91 0.27
N SER A 40 6.65 -6.94 -0.02
CA SER A 40 7.32 -7.73 1.01
C SER A 40 8.33 -6.90 1.80
N LEU A 41 9.14 -6.07 1.13
CA LEU A 41 10.05 -5.16 1.81
C LEU A 41 9.29 -4.16 2.69
N MET A 42 8.21 -3.58 2.18
CA MET A 42 7.35 -2.66 2.94
C MET A 42 6.75 -3.35 4.17
N ALA A 43 6.26 -4.58 4.01
CA ALA A 43 5.71 -5.37 5.12
C ALA A 43 6.78 -5.70 6.17
N SER A 44 8.01 -6.02 5.75
CA SER A 44 9.12 -6.26 6.67
C SER A 44 9.47 -5.02 7.49
N VAL A 45 9.52 -3.84 6.86
CA VAL A 45 9.73 -2.57 7.56
C VAL A 45 8.59 -2.26 8.51
N ILE A 46 7.33 -2.47 8.10
CA ILE A 46 6.17 -2.24 8.98
C ILE A 46 6.19 -3.20 10.17
N SER A 47 6.53 -4.47 9.93
CA SER A 47 6.53 -5.52 10.97
C SER A 47 7.67 -5.36 11.97
N SER A 48 8.74 -4.63 11.62
CA SER A 48 9.83 -4.33 12.55
C SER A 48 9.54 -3.14 13.48
N LEU A 49 8.45 -2.39 13.24
CA LEU A 49 8.06 -1.28 14.09
C LEU A 49 7.31 -1.75 15.35
N PRO A 50 7.54 -1.11 16.52
CA PRO A 50 6.66 -1.28 17.67
C PRO A 50 5.23 -0.87 17.33
N SER A 51 4.24 -1.62 17.85
CA SER A 51 2.82 -1.42 17.49
C SER A 51 2.34 0.01 17.70
N TRP A 52 2.73 0.67 18.80
CA TRP A 52 2.35 2.06 19.06
C TRP A 52 2.84 3.02 17.96
N LEU A 53 4.06 2.81 17.47
CA LEU A 53 4.64 3.64 16.41
C LEU A 53 3.92 3.40 15.08
N TYR A 54 3.67 2.13 14.73
CA TYR A 54 2.88 1.77 13.55
C TYR A 54 1.49 2.42 13.56
N PHE A 55 0.77 2.33 14.69
CA PHE A 55 -0.54 2.94 14.84
C PHE A 55 -0.49 4.45 14.75
N LYS A 56 0.49 5.10 15.40
CA LYS A 56 0.68 6.56 15.33
C LYS A 56 0.88 7.04 13.89
N VAL A 57 1.77 6.39 13.14
CA VAL A 57 2.06 6.76 11.73
C VAL A 57 0.84 6.53 10.85
N THR A 58 0.21 5.37 10.95
CA THR A 58 -0.96 5.00 10.13
C THR A 58 -2.14 5.94 10.40
N MET A 59 -2.40 6.26 11.68
CA MET A 59 -3.46 7.17 12.09
C MET A 59 -3.21 8.60 11.57
N ASN A 60 -1.98 9.10 11.69
CA ASN A 60 -1.60 10.42 11.17
C ASN A 60 -1.78 10.50 9.66
N LEU A 61 -1.37 9.47 8.91
CA LEU A 61 -1.54 9.41 7.46
C LEU A 61 -3.03 9.42 7.06
N GLY A 62 -3.85 8.61 7.74
CA GLY A 62 -5.30 8.57 7.54
C GLY A 62 -5.97 9.91 7.81
N ASN A 63 -5.68 10.51 8.97
CA ASN A 63 -6.21 11.83 9.36
C ASN A 63 -5.80 12.93 8.39
N SER A 64 -4.55 12.94 7.93
CA SER A 64 -4.09 13.91 6.93
C SER A 64 -4.83 13.77 5.59
N THR A 65 -5.09 12.53 5.16
CA THR A 65 -5.80 12.23 3.92
C THR A 65 -7.26 12.66 4.01
N ARG A 66 -7.93 12.35 5.12
CA ARG A 66 -9.29 12.82 5.42
C ARG A 66 -9.37 14.34 5.46
N ALA A 67 -8.45 15.01 6.15
CA ALA A 67 -8.41 16.47 6.23
C ALA A 67 -8.26 17.12 4.85
N ARG A 68 -7.38 16.58 3.99
CA ARG A 68 -7.24 17.04 2.60
C ARG A 68 -8.53 16.85 1.79
N TYR A 69 -9.20 15.72 1.95
CA TYR A 69 -10.46 15.46 1.27
C TYR A 69 -11.58 16.41 1.71
N LEU A 70 -11.75 16.63 3.01
CA LEU A 70 -12.75 17.57 3.55
C LEU A 70 -12.50 19.01 3.09
N LYS A 71 -11.24 19.46 3.06
CA LYS A 71 -10.86 20.77 2.50
C LYS A 71 -11.25 20.89 1.02
N LYS A 72 -11.10 19.81 0.25
CA LYS A 72 -11.49 19.78 -1.16
C LYS A 72 -13.01 19.87 -1.33
N ILE A 73 -13.79 19.16 -0.50
CA ILE A 73 -15.26 19.24 -0.53
C ILE A 73 -15.72 20.66 -0.23
N LYS A 74 -15.19 21.31 0.82
CA LYS A 74 -15.63 22.66 1.23
C LYS A 74 -15.34 23.77 0.20
N LYS A 75 -14.38 23.56 -0.70
CA LYS A 75 -14.01 24.52 -1.75
C LYS A 75 -14.91 24.40 -2.99
N ASN A 76 -15.57 23.26 -3.15
CA ASN A 76 -16.49 22.98 -4.25
C ASN A 76 -17.92 23.26 -3.82
#